data_AF-A0A2D7JKP8-F1
#
_entry.id   AF-A0A2D7JKP8-F1
#
_cell.length_a   1.000
_cell.length_b   1.000
_cell.length_c   1.000
_cell.angle_alpha   90.00
_cell.angle_beta   90.00
_cell.angle_gamma   90.00
#
_symmetry.space_group_name_H-M   'P 1'
#
loop_
_entity.id
_entity.type
_entity.pdbx_description
1 polymer ?
#
loop_
_entity_poly.entity_id
_entity_poly.type
_entity_poly.pdbx_seq_one_letter_code
_entity_poly.pdbx_strand_id
1 'polypeptide(L)' 'MDMNEYCLTAAEAAEQTGIEMADLQALIAGHPQLAVEVNGAQRIAPAQLAAVLGTDAILLAA' A
#
# COMPACT_ATOMS: atom_id res chain seq x y z
N MET A 1 -12.39 -7.80 18.07
CA MET A 1 -11.45 -8.09 16.97
C MET A 1 -10.28 -7.18 17.20
N ASP A 2 -9.27 -7.65 17.92
CA ASP A 2 -8.01 -6.96 18.14
C ASP A 2 -7.26 -6.92 16.80
N MET A 3 -7.67 -5.97 15.97
CA MET A 3 -7.11 -5.74 14.66
C MET A 3 -5.84 -4.93 14.89
N ASN A 4 -4.76 -5.63 15.24
CA ASN A 4 -3.42 -5.08 15.11
C ASN A 4 -3.29 -4.67 13.64
N GLU A 5 -3.53 -3.40 13.34
CA GLU A 5 -3.36 -2.83 12.01
C GLU A 5 -1.85 -2.91 11.71
N TYR A 6 -1.40 -4.06 11.21
CA TYR A 6 -0.03 -4.31 10.81
C TYR A 6 0.30 -3.38 9.65
N CYS A 7 0.76 -2.18 9.98
CA CYS A 7 1.19 -1.20 9.00
C CYS A 7 2.60 -1.58 8.53
N LEU A 8 2.73 -1.89 7.25
CA LEU A 8 3.99 -2.32 6.63
C LEU A 8 4.89 -1.12 6.38
N THR A 9 6.21 -1.30 6.32
CA THR A 9 7.07 -0.31 5.65
C THR A 9 6.83 -0.33 4.14
N ALA A 10 7.25 0.72 3.43
CA ALA A 10 7.22 0.72 1.97
C ALA A 10 8.03 -0.45 1.37
N ALA A 11 9.15 -0.83 2.00
CA ALA A 11 9.95 -1.98 1.58
C ALA A 11 9.18 -3.30 1.74
N GLU A 12 8.59 -3.54 2.91
CA GLU A 12 7.80 -4.76 3.15
C GLU A 12 6.58 -4.83 2.22
N ALA A 13 5.92 -3.70 1.97
CA ALA A 13 4.81 -3.62 1.03
C ALA A 13 5.24 -3.95 -0.41
N ALA A 14 6.37 -3.40 -0.86
CA ALA A 14 6.96 -3.70 -2.16
C ALA A 14 7.32 -5.20 -2.28
N GLU A 15 7.98 -5.77 -1.28
CA GLU A 15 8.33 -7.20 -1.25
C GLU A 15 7.10 -8.11 -1.26
N GLN A 16 6.06 -7.78 -0.49
CA GLN A 16 4.84 -8.60 -0.42
C GLN A 16 3.98 -8.54 -1.69
N THR A 17 3.98 -7.39 -2.36
CA THR A 17 3.17 -7.18 -3.57
C THR A 17 3.94 -7.47 -4.86
N GLY A 18 5.27 -7.56 -4.79
CA GLY A 18 6.14 -7.68 -5.96
C GLY A 18 6.22 -6.39 -6.79
N ILE A 19 5.78 -5.25 -6.24
CA ILE A 19 5.79 -3.94 -6.91
C ILE A 19 7.13 -3.26 -6.64
N GLU A 20 7.68 -2.58 -7.65
CA GLU A 20 8.90 -1.80 -7.46
C GLU A 20 8.68 -0.61 -6.51
N MET A 21 9.70 -0.25 -5.73
CA MET A 21 9.60 0.86 -4.78
C MET A 21 9.22 2.20 -5.46
N ALA A 22 9.61 2.38 -6.72
CA ALA A 22 9.28 3.58 -7.50
C ALA A 22 7.77 3.63 -7.84
N ASP A 23 7.20 2.51 -8.30
CA ASP A 23 5.77 2.40 -8.56
C ASP A 23 4.95 2.51 -7.29
N LEU A 24 5.43 1.91 -6.18
CA LEU A 24 4.76 2.04 -4.88
C LEU A 24 4.73 3.50 -4.41
N GLN A 25 5.82 4.27 -4.59
CA GLN A 25 5.84 5.70 -4.29
C GLN A 25 4.89 6.50 -5.18
N ALA A 26 4.82 6.18 -6.48
CA ALA A 26 3.85 6.80 -7.39
C ALA A 26 2.41 6.49 -6.96
N LEU A 27 2.14 5.26 -6.54
CA LEU A 27 0.85 4.82 -6.04
C LEU A 27 0.45 5.59 -4.77
N ILE A 28 1.37 5.76 -3.82
CA ILE A 28 1.16 6.54 -2.60
C ILE A 28 0.93 8.03 -2.93
N ALA A 29 1.67 8.58 -3.91
CA ALA A 29 1.48 9.96 -4.34
C ALA A 29 0.10 10.18 -4.98
N GLY A 30 -0.43 9.20 -5.73
CA GLY A 30 -1.79 9.23 -6.27
C GLY A 30 -2.88 8.91 -5.24
N HIS A 31 -2.55 8.11 -4.22
CA HIS A 31 -3.47 7.65 -3.18
C HIS A 31 -2.85 7.84 -1.79
N PRO A 32 -2.83 9.09 -1.26
CA PRO A 32 -2.19 9.38 0.03
C PRO A 32 -2.80 8.60 1.20
N GLN A 33 -4.05 8.14 1.07
CA GLN A 33 -4.72 7.24 2.03
C GLN A 33 -4.03 5.88 2.22
N LEU A 34 -3.15 5.46 1.29
CA LEU A 34 -2.34 4.24 1.41
C LEU A 34 -1.27 4.35 2.48
N ALA A 35 -0.78 5.58 2.72
CA ALA A 35 0.29 5.86 3.66
C ALA A 35 -0.26 6.55 4.91
N VAL A 36 0.08 5.98 6.06
CA VAL A 36 -0.25 6.53 7.38
C VAL A 36 1.04 6.82 8.13
N GLU A 37 1.08 7.95 8.84
CA GLU A 37 2.20 8.27 9.71
C GLU A 37 1.99 7.61 11.07
N VAL A 38 2.89 6.70 11.43
CA VAL A 38 2.87 5.99 12.72
C VAL A 38 4.22 6.21 13.40
N ASN A 39 4.22 6.88 14.54
CA ASN A 39 5.43 7.25 15.29
C ASN A 39 6.46 8.03 14.43
N GLY A 40 6.00 8.93 13.55
CA GLY A 40 6.86 9.72 12.67
C GLY A 40 7.51 8.94 11.53
N ALA A 41 7.10 7.68 11.32
CA ALA A 41 7.50 6.88 10.18
C ALA A 41 6.30 6.64 9.26
N GLN A 42 6.51 6.80 7.95
CA GLN A 42 5.49 6.46 6.96
C GLN A 42 5.34 4.94 6.91
N ARG A 43 4.10 4.48 7.07
CA ARG A 43 3.71 3.08 6.98
C ARG A 43 2.59 2.91 5.98
N ILE A 44 2.53 1.74 5.35
CA ILE A 44 1.55 1.38 4.35
C ILE A 44 0.49 0.50 5.01
N ALA A 45 -0.77 0.87 4.83
CA ALA A 45 -1.89 0.05 5.27
C ALA A 45 -2.12 -1.09 4.25
N PRO A 46 -1.81 -2.36 4.59
CA PRO A 46 -1.89 -3.46 3.62
C PRO A 46 -3.30 -3.69 3.10
N ALA A 47 -4.33 -3.46 3.92
CA ALA A 47 -5.73 -3.56 3.49
C ALA A 47 -6.08 -2.52 2.40
N GLN A 48 -5.59 -1.28 2.56
CA GLN A 48 -5.81 -0.24 1.55
C GLN A 48 -4.99 -0.50 0.29
N LEU A 49 -3.75 -0.97 0.45
CA LEU A 49 -2.90 -1.38 -0.67
C LEU A 49 -3.57 -2.50 -1.48
N ALA A 50 -4.08 -3.54 -0.80
CA ALA A 50 -4.82 -4.62 -1.45
C ALA A 50 -6.11 -4.12 -2.11
N ALA A 51 -6.81 -3.14 -1.52
CA ALA A 51 -7.98 -2.54 -2.13
C ALA A 51 -7.65 -1.77 -3.41
N VAL A 52 -6.57 -0.97 -3.43
CA VAL A 52 -6.13 -0.24 -4.63
C VAL A 52 -5.67 -1.23 -5.71
N LEU A 53 -4.81 -2.19 -5.37
CA LEU A 53 -4.31 -3.20 -6.31
C LEU A 53 -5.41 -4.14 -6.83
N GLY A 54 -6.36 -4.52 -5.98
CA GLY A 54 -7.52 -5.32 -6.35
C GLY A 54 -8.55 -4.56 -7.18
N THR A 55 -8.60 -3.23 -7.05
CA THR A 55 -9.43 -2.36 -7.90
C THR A 55 -8.75 -2.15 -9.26
N ASP A 56 -7.43 -2.05 -9.31
CA ASP A 56 -6.65 -1.92 -10.55
C ASP A 56 -6.54 -3.23 -11.35
N ALA A 57 -6.70 -4.40 -10.72
CA ALA A 57 -6.82 -5.68 -11.43
C ALA A 57 -8.04 -5.73 -12.38
N ILE A 58 -9.01 -4.84 -12.22
CA ILE A 58 -10.15 -4.69 -13.14
C ILE A 58 -9.81 -3.80 -14.35
N LEU A 59 -8.77 -2.97 -14.28
CA LEU A 59 -8.42 -2.04 -15.35
C LEU A 59 -7.55 -2.65 -16.46
N LEU A 60 -6.90 -3.80 -16.21
CA LEU A 60 -6.10 -4.51 -17.23
C LEU A 60 -6.93 -5.49 -18.10
N ALA A 61 -8.26 -5.48 -17.96
CA ALA A 61 -9.20 -6.30 -18.73
C ALA A 61 -10.21 -5.46 -19.55
N ALA A 62 -9.95 -4.16 -19.76
CA ALA A 62 -10.77 -3.27 -20.57
C ALA A 62 -10.08 -2.89 -21.89
#